data_AF-A0AA42ZC05-F1
#
_entry.id   AF-A0AA42ZC05-F1
#
_cell.length_a   1.000
_cell.length_b   1.000
_cell.length_c   1.000
_cell.angle_alpha   90.00
_cell.angle_beta   90.00
_cell.angle_gamma   90.00
#
_symmetry.space_group_name_H-M   'P 1'
#
loop_
_entity.id
_entity.type
_entity.pdbx_description
1 polymer ?
#
loop_
_entity_poly.entity_id
_entity_poly.type
_entity_poly.pdbx_seq_one_letter_code
_entity_poly.pdbx_strand_id
1 'polypeptide(L)' 'MPTYELKVNGETRSMEVSADMPLLWALRDHLDLVGTKYGCGVSQCGSCTVHVDGVA' A
#
# COMPACT_ATOMS: atom_id res chain seq x y z
N MET A 1 -11.16 -11.90 -7.48
CA MET A 1 -10.77 -10.49 -7.28
C MET A 1 -9.82 -10.13 -8.43
N PRO A 2 -9.63 -8.87 -8.83
CA PRO A 2 -8.63 -8.56 -9.85
C PRO A 2 -7.19 -8.82 -9.37
N THR A 3 -6.30 -9.13 -10.30
CA THR A 3 -4.86 -9.21 -10.04
C THR A 3 -4.21 -7.88 -10.44
N TYR A 4 -3.45 -7.31 -9.53
CA TYR A 4 -2.66 -6.09 -9.76
C TYR A 4 -1.17 -6.42 -9.75
N GLU A 5 -0.40 -5.70 -10.57
CA GLU A 5 1.04 -5.75 -10.61
C GLU A 5 1.59 -4.34 -10.31
N LEU A 6 2.42 -4.23 -9.27
CA LEU A 6 2.97 -2.96 -8.79
C LEU A 6 4.49 -3.08 -8.65
N LYS A 7 5.20 -1.98 -8.96
CA LYS A 7 6.63 -1.87 -8.65
C LYS A 7 6.79 -1.20 -7.29
N VAL A 8 7.14 -1.98 -6.28
CA VAL A 8 7.27 -1.53 -4.89
C VAL A 8 8.72 -1.67 -4.46
N ASN A 9 9.33 -0.58 -4.00
CA ASN A 9 10.74 -0.54 -3.56
C ASN A 9 11.74 -1.12 -4.57
N GLY A 10 11.46 -0.96 -5.87
CA GLY A 10 12.30 -1.45 -6.96
C GLY A 10 11.97 -2.86 -7.45
N GLU A 11 11.10 -3.60 -6.76
CA GLU A 11 10.72 -4.97 -7.11
C GLU A 11 9.28 -5.04 -7.62
N THR A 12 9.05 -5.79 -8.68
CA THR A 12 7.70 -6.05 -9.19
C THR A 12 7.00 -7.09 -8.31
N ARG A 13 5.83 -6.74 -7.79
CA ARG A 13 5.02 -7.57 -6.89
C ARG A 13 3.61 -7.68 -7.45
N SER A 14 3.06 -8.90 -7.46
CA SER A 14 1.67 -9.16 -7.84
C SER A 14 0.82 -9.49 -6.62
N MET A 15 -0.46 -9.10 -6.67
CA MET A 15 -1.44 -9.40 -5.61
C MET A 15 -2.84 -9.54 -6.19
N GLU A 16 -3.64 -10.43 -5.63
CA GLU A 16 -5.08 -10.55 -5.95
C GLU A 16 -5.89 -9.90 -4.82
N VAL A 17 -6.43 -8.71 -5.06
CA VAL A 17 -7.13 -7.92 -4.04
C VAL A 17 -8.34 -7.22 -4.65
N SER A 18 -9.28 -6.78 -3.80
CA SER A 18 -10.43 -6.01 -4.26
C SER A 18 -10.02 -4.62 -4.78
N ALA A 19 -10.75 -4.09 -5.77
CA ALA A 19 -10.45 -2.80 -6.37
C ALA A 19 -10.68 -1.60 -5.43
N ASP A 20 -11.48 -1.78 -4.38
CA ASP A 20 -11.75 -0.81 -3.32
C ASP A 20 -10.83 -0.99 -2.10
N MET A 21 -9.88 -1.93 -2.14
CA MET A 21 -8.93 -2.12 -1.04
C MET A 21 -8.00 -0.89 -0.90
N PRO A 22 -7.92 -0.27 0.29
CA PRO A 22 -6.95 0.77 0.56
C PRO A 22 -5.50 0.29 0.35
N LEU A 23 -4.68 1.12 -0.30
CA LEU A 23 -3.26 0.83 -0.56
C LEU A 23 -2.48 0.45 0.71
N LEU A 24 -2.86 1.01 1.87
CA LEU A 24 -2.30 0.66 3.16
C LEU A 24 -2.37 -0.85 3.45
N TRP A 25 -3.53 -1.48 3.20
CA TRP A 25 -3.74 -2.90 3.48
C TRP A 25 -3.11 -3.78 2.41
N ALA A 26 -3.14 -3.34 1.15
CA ALA A 26 -2.40 -4.00 0.07
C ALA A 26 -0.89 -4.11 0.40
N LEU A 27 -0.28 -3.02 0.89
CA LEU A 27 1.13 -3.02 1.27
C LEU A 27 1.39 -3.85 2.53
N ARG A 28 0.60 -3.65 3.59
CA ARG A 28 0.85 -4.28 4.90
C ARG A 28 0.49 -5.76 4.93
N ASP A 29 -0.69 -6.11 4.46
CA ASP A 29 -1.29 -7.43 4.72
C ASP A 29 -1.03 -8.39 3.56
N HIS A 30 -0.98 -7.88 2.32
CA HIS A 30 -0.73 -8.71 1.14
C HIS A 30 0.74 -8.76 0.73
N LEU A 31 1.51 -7.70 0.94
CA LEU A 31 2.95 -7.65 0.62
C LEU A 31 3.88 -7.74 1.84
N ASP A 32 3.32 -7.85 3.05
CA ASP A 32 4.06 -7.90 4.33
C ASP A 32 4.99 -6.68 4.56
N LEU A 33 4.67 -5.52 3.96
CA LEU A 33 5.41 -4.28 4.11
C LEU A 33 4.88 -3.47 5.29
N VAL A 34 5.10 -3.99 6.50
CA VAL A 34 4.57 -3.44 7.76
C VAL A 34 5.19 -2.09 8.20
N GLY A 35 6.11 -1.53 7.41
CA GLY A 35 6.75 -0.23 7.62
C GLY A 35 5.77 0.94 7.54
N THR A 36 4.84 0.91 6.58
CA THR A 36 3.75 1.88 6.43
C THR A 36 2.75 1.70 7.57
N LYS A 37 2.62 2.63 8.51
CA LYS A 37 1.88 2.39 9.77
C LYS A 37 0.44 2.84 9.69
N TYR A 38 -0.48 2.00 10.19
CA TYR A 38 -1.81 2.45 10.57
C TYR A 38 -1.72 3.27 11.87
N GLY A 39 -2.00 4.57 11.78
CA GLY A 39 -1.99 5.50 12.90
C GLY A 39 -3.39 6.02 13.18
N CYS A 40 -3.68 7.24 12.72
CA CYS A 40 -4.94 7.92 13.03
C CYS A 40 -6.19 7.39 12.31
N GLY A 41 -6.05 6.69 11.18
CA GLY A 41 -7.19 6.23 10.36
C GLY A 41 -8.00 7.32 9.65
N VAL A 42 -7.62 8.59 9.83
CA VAL A 42 -8.36 9.79 9.36
C VAL A 42 -7.46 10.80 8.63
N SER A 43 -6.34 10.36 8.07
CA SER A 43 -5.42 11.16 7.24
C SER A 43 -4.83 12.41 7.91
N GLN A 44 -4.70 12.45 9.24
CA GLN A 44 -4.13 13.59 9.97
C GLN A 44 -2.65 13.43 10.35
N CYS A 45 -2.18 12.21 10.59
CA CYS A 45 -0.86 11.98 11.20
C CYS A 45 0.29 11.68 10.22
N GLY A 46 0.00 11.35 8.95
CA GLY A 46 1.03 10.98 7.96
C GLY A 46 1.75 9.65 8.22
N SER A 47 1.35 8.84 9.21
CA SER A 47 2.04 7.59 9.55
C SER A 47 2.02 6.53 8.44
N CYS A 48 1.05 6.63 7.53
CA CYS A 48 0.85 5.74 6.40
C CYS A 48 1.32 6.33 5.06
N THR A 49 2.05 7.45 5.07
CA THR A 49 2.55 8.09 3.84
C THR A 49 3.49 7.17 3.09
N VAL A 50 3.32 7.11 1.77
CA VAL A 50 4.15 6.36 0.81
C VAL A 50 4.30 7.18 -0.46
N HIS A 51 5.33 6.91 -1.26
CA HIS A 51 5.48 7.52 -2.58
C HIS A 51 4.74 6.71 -3.64
N VAL A 52 3.89 7.38 -4.41
CA VAL A 52 3.24 6.84 -5.62
C VAL A 52 3.70 7.70 -6.80
N ASP A 53 4.38 7.09 -7.76
CA ASP A 53 4.90 7.77 -8.95
C ASP A 53 5.71 9.04 -8.64
N GLY A 54 6.47 9.01 -7.53
CA GLY A 54 7.31 10.11 -7.07
C GLY A 54 6.62 11.14 -6.18
N VAL A 55 5.31 11.01 -5.92
CA VAL A 55 4.52 11.93 -5.07
C VAL A 55 4.19 11.26 -3.74
N ALA A 56 4.35 11.98 -2.63
CA ALA A 56 4.01 11.53 -1.28
C ALA A 56 2.68 12.13 -0.79
#